data_AF-A0A2T5TYF5-F1
#
_entry.id   AF-A0A2T5TYF5-F1
#
_cell.length_a   1.000
_cell.length_b   1.000
_cell.length_c   1.000
_cell.angle_alpha   90.00
_cell.angle_beta   90.00
_cell.angle_gamma   90.00
#
_symmetry.space_group_name_H-M   'P 1'
#
loop_
_entity.id
_entity.type
_entity.pdbx_description
1 polymer ?
#
loop_
_entity_poly.entity_id
_entity_poly.type
_entity_poly.pdbx_seq_one_letter_code
_entity_poly.pdbx_strand_id
1 'polypeptide(L)'
;MSGFNICNTPLAVLREVRRVLKPGGRVIISFSNRCFPTKAVAVWRALDTQGHASLVRLYLETAGFRGVTASLLADGRLGDPLVAITGRS
;
A
#
# COMPACT_ATOMS: atom_id res chain seq x y z
N MET A 1 -11.36 21.96 -15.81
CA MET A 1 -10.80 20.62 -16.10
C MET A 1 -10.56 19.92 -14.78
N SER A 2 -11.50 19.05 -14.39
CA SER A 2 -11.51 18.40 -13.10
C SER A 2 -10.42 17.32 -13.07
N GLY A 3 -9.34 17.59 -12.34
CA GLY A 3 -8.29 16.61 -12.08
C GLY A 3 -8.88 15.43 -11.33
N PHE A 4 -8.70 14.23 -11.88
CA PHE A 4 -9.08 12.97 -11.26
C PHE A 4 -8.29 12.79 -9.95
N ASN A 5 -8.88 13.17 -8.81
CA ASN A 5 -8.27 13.01 -7.49
C ASN A 5 -8.30 11.54 -7.07
N ILE A 6 -7.26 10.80 -7.44
CA ILE A 6 -7.18 9.34 -7.28
C ILE A 6 -7.00 8.86 -5.82
N CYS A 7 -6.98 9.77 -4.83
CA CYS A 7 -6.52 9.47 -3.47
C CYS A 7 -7.35 10.06 -2.31
N ASN A 8 -8.63 10.41 -2.48
CA ASN A 8 -9.35 11.01 -1.34
C ASN A 8 -9.74 10.01 -0.22
N THR A 9 -9.69 8.69 -0.45
CA THR A 9 -9.94 7.71 0.63
C THR A 9 -9.33 6.33 0.33
N PRO A 10 -8.06 6.07 0.70
CA PRO A 10 -7.39 4.78 0.46
C PRO A 10 -8.20 3.58 0.96
N LEU A 11 -8.84 3.74 2.11
CA LEU A 11 -9.65 2.70 2.74
C LEU A 11 -10.89 2.32 1.91
N ALA A 12 -11.54 3.28 1.26
CA ALA A 12 -12.72 3.00 0.42
C ALA A 12 -12.33 2.16 -0.81
N VAL A 13 -11.21 2.50 -1.44
CA VAL A 13 -10.66 1.74 -2.58
C VAL A 13 -10.31 0.30 -2.15
N LEU A 14 -9.64 0.13 -1.02
CA LEU A 14 -9.25 -1.20 -0.54
C LEU A 14 -10.45 -2.08 -0.19
N ARG A 15 -11.53 -1.49 0.37
CA ARG A 15 -12.79 -2.22 0.60
C ARG A 15 -13.42 -2.68 -0.71
N GLU A 16 -13.38 -1.84 -1.74
CA GLU A 16 -13.90 -2.20 -3.05
C GLU A 16 -13.06 -3.29 -3.72
N VAL A 17 -11.73 -3.22 -3.62
CA VAL A 17 -10.82 -4.29 -4.06
C VAL A 17 -11.17 -5.61 -3.37
N ARG A 18 -11.39 -5.58 -2.05
CA ARG A 18 -11.78 -6.78 -1.30
C ARG A 18 -13.10 -7.37 -1.79
N ARG A 19 -14.08 -6.51 -2.11
CA ARG A 19 -15.42 -6.90 -2.59
C ARG A 19 -15.38 -7.65 -3.92
N VAL A 20 -14.49 -7.25 -4.84
CA VAL A 20 -14.42 -7.84 -6.19
C VAL A 20 -13.49 -9.05 -6.29
N LEU A 21 -12.60 -9.25 -5.31
CA LEU A 21 -11.78 -10.46 -5.26
C LEU A 21 -12.64 -11.70 -4.97
N LYS A 22 -12.28 -12.83 -5.57
CA LYS A 22 -12.83 -14.14 -5.17
C LYS A 22 -12.61 -14.35 -3.67
N PRO A 23 -13.48 -15.08 -2.97
CA PRO A 23 -13.27 -15.43 -1.57
C PRO A 23 -11.88 -16.06 -1.35
N GLY A 24 -11.09 -15.52 -0.41
CA GLY A 24 -9.72 -15.97 -0.13
C GLY A 24 -8.67 -15.53 -1.15
N GLY A 25 -9.03 -14.69 -2.12
CA GLY A 25 -8.16 -14.07 -3.11
C GLY A 25 -7.08 -13.21 -2.47
N ARG A 26 -5.94 -13.05 -3.14
CA ARG A 26 -4.79 -12.31 -2.61
C ARG A 26 -4.78 -10.87 -3.10
N VAL A 27 -4.44 -9.94 -2.21
CA VAL A 27 -4.03 -8.58 -2.54
C VAL A 27 -2.53 -8.44 -2.31
N ILE A 28 -1.86 -7.70 -3.19
CA ILE A 28 -0.43 -7.38 -3.09
C ILE A 28 -0.27 -5.89 -3.38
N ILE A 29 0.31 -5.14 -2.44
CA ILE A 29 0.65 -3.72 -2.59
C ILE A 29 2.16 -3.61 -2.48
N SER A 30 2.82 -3.07 -3.50
CA SER A 30 4.25 -2.82 -3.49
C SER A 30 4.56 -1.32 -3.60
N PHE A 31 5.66 -0.90 -2.99
CA PHE A 31 6.15 0.48 -3.07
C PHE A 31 7.68 0.54 -3.01
N SER A 32 8.23 1.62 -3.57
CA SER A 32 9.64 2.01 -3.48
C SER A 32 9.78 3.47 -3.04
N ASN A 33 11.01 3.90 -2.76
CA ASN A 33 11.32 5.28 -2.35
C ASN A 33 11.13 6.33 -3.46
N ARG A 34 10.78 5.94 -4.68
CA ARG A 34 10.44 6.89 -5.75
C ARG A 34 8.98 7.32 -5.63
N CYS A 35 8.75 8.41 -4.91
CA CYS A 35 7.46 9.09 -4.90
C CYS A 35 7.59 10.44 -5.60
N PHE A 36 6.59 10.81 -6.42
CA PHE A 36 6.51 12.17 -6.96
C PHE A 36 6.20 13.13 -5.79
N PRO A 37 7.12 14.02 -5.39
CA PRO A 37 7.02 14.73 -4.11
C PRO A 37 5.81 15.67 -4.01
N THR A 38 5.23 16.04 -5.16
CA THR A 38 4.01 16.86 -5.28
C THR A 38 2.72 16.05 -5.24
N LYS A 39 2.78 14.72 -5.30
CA LYS A 39 1.63 13.79 -5.24
C LYS A 39 1.65 12.86 -4.03
N ALA A 40 2.76 12.83 -3.30
CA ALA A 40 2.91 12.02 -2.10
C ALA A 40 2.17 12.66 -0.91
N VAL A 41 1.23 11.94 -0.31
CA VAL A 41 0.52 12.37 0.91
C VAL A 41 1.55 12.70 2.00
N ALA A 42 1.38 13.81 2.73
CA ALA A 42 2.37 14.30 3.71
C ALA A 42 2.79 13.22 4.74
N VAL A 43 1.85 12.38 5.18
CA VAL A 43 2.10 11.23 6.05
C VAL A 43 3.09 10.24 5.43
N TRP A 44 2.99 9.97 4.13
CA TRP A 44 3.94 9.09 3.43
C TRP A 44 5.35 9.68 3.42
N ARG A 45 5.50 11.00 3.29
CA ARG A 45 6.82 11.65 3.28
C ARG A 45 7.51 11.65 4.66
N ALA A 46 6.74 11.52 5.73
CA ALA A 46 7.24 11.58 7.11
C ALA A 46 7.70 10.21 7.66
N LEU A 47 7.43 9.12 6.94
CA LEU A 47 7.71 7.75 7.40
C LEU A 47 8.92 7.17 6.68
N ASP A 48 9.65 6.32 7.40
CA ASP A 48 10.66 5.44 6.82
C ASP A 48 10.01 4.20 6.19
N THR A 49 10.80 3.33 5.57
CA THR A 49 10.33 2.11 4.90
C THR A 49 9.47 1.22 5.82
N GLN A 50 9.83 1.13 7.11
CA GLN A 50 9.07 0.35 8.10
C GLN A 50 7.75 1.02 8.45
N GLY A 51 7.74 2.35 8.59
CA GLY A 51 6.54 3.15 8.77
C GLY A 51 5.58 3.03 7.59
N HIS A 52 6.08 3.06 6.35
CA HIS A 52 5.27 2.82 5.14
C HIS A 52 4.64 1.43 5.16
N ALA A 53 5.42 0.39 5.46
CA ALA A 53 4.92 -0.97 5.53
C ALA A 53 3.83 -1.12 6.61
N SER A 54 4.04 -0.49 7.77
CA SER A 54 3.08 -0.48 8.88
C SER A 54 1.79 0.25 8.52
N LEU A 55 1.89 1.38 7.82
CA LEU A 55 0.73 2.14 7.35
C LEU A 55 -0.10 1.34 6.33
N VAL A 56 0.55 0.72 5.34
CA VAL A 56 -0.12 -0.12 4.34
C VAL A 56 -0.78 -1.32 5.01
N ARG A 57 -0.09 -1.95 5.96
CA ARG A 57 -0.64 -3.05 6.76
C ARG A 57 -1.92 -2.63 7.49
N LEU A 58 -1.88 -1.50 8.19
CA LEU A 58 -3.04 -0.96 8.91
C LEU A 58 -4.22 -0.73 7.97
N TYR A 59 -3.99 -0.17 6.79
CA TYR A 59 -5.06 0.03 5.81
C TYR A 59 -5.67 -1.28 5.31
N LEU A 60 -4.87 -2.31 5.04
CA LEU A 60 -5.36 -3.62 4.63
C LEU A 60 -6.17 -4.31 5.74
N GLU A 61 -5.68 -4.30 6.97
CA GLU A 61 -6.39 -4.87 8.12
C GLU A 61 -7.72 -4.13 8.35
N THR A 62 -7.72 -2.79 8.28
CA THR A 62 -8.94 -1.97 8.43
C THR A 62 -9.94 -2.16 7.28
N ALA A 63 -9.46 -2.54 6.09
CA ALA A 63 -10.29 -2.89 4.94
C ALA A 63 -10.84 -4.33 5.02
N GLY A 64 -10.43 -5.12 6.01
CA GLY A 64 -10.92 -6.48 6.27
C GLY A 64 -10.09 -7.59 5.63
N PHE A 65 -8.89 -7.29 5.14
CA PHE A 65 -7.95 -8.32 4.69
C PHE A 65 -7.32 -9.04 5.89
N ARG A 66 -7.02 -10.33 5.72
CA ARG A 66 -6.46 -11.19 6.76
C ARG A 66 -5.07 -11.70 6.37
N GLY A 67 -4.31 -12.12 7.39
CA GLY A 67 -2.98 -12.68 7.22
C GLY A 67 -2.01 -11.71 6.56
N VAL A 68 -2.06 -10.43 6.97
CA VAL A 68 -1.30 -9.37 6.33
C VAL A 68 0.18 -9.47 6.71
N THR A 69 1.06 -9.57 5.71
CA THR A 69 2.51 -9.73 5.90
C THR A 69 3.28 -8.76 5.02
N ALA A 70 4.41 -8.26 5.53
CA ALA A 70 5.33 -7.42 4.77
C ALA A 70 6.60 -8.21 4.44
N SER A 71 7.08 -8.04 3.21
CA SER A 71 8.29 -8.67 2.70
C SER A 71 9.17 -7.62 2.01
N LEU A 72 10.45 -7.60 2.37
CA LEU A 72 11.46 -6.84 1.66
C LEU A 72 11.86 -7.64 0.40
N LEU A 73 11.55 -7.09 -0.78
CA LEU A 73 11.88 -7.72 -2.06
C LEU A 73 13.24 -7.25 -2.60
N ALA A 74 13.60 -5.99 -2.32
CA ALA A 74 14.92 -5.44 -2.61
C ALA A 74 15.34 -4.54 -1.47
N ASP A 75 16.58 -4.71 -0.98
CA ASP A 75 17.15 -3.96 0.13
C ASP A 75 17.71 -2.59 -0.26
N GLY A 76 17.68 -2.27 -1.56
CA GLY A 76 18.19 -1.02 -2.11
C GLY A 76 19.71 -0.98 -2.30
N ARG A 77 20.44 -2.09 -2.14
CA ARG A 77 21.90 -2.12 -2.37
C ARG A 77 22.27 -1.98 -3.85
N LEU A 78 21.42 -2.47 -4.75
CA LEU A 78 21.63 -2.47 -6.20
C LEU A 78 20.65 -1.55 -6.96
N GLY A 79 19.86 -0.74 -6.26
CA GLY A 79 18.78 0.06 -6.83
C GLY A 79 17.87 0.65 -5.76
N ASP A 80 16.61 0.93 -6.09
CA ASP A 80 15.66 1.37 -5.06
C ASP A 80 15.18 0.20 -4.20
N PRO A 81 14.95 0.41 -2.90
CA PRO A 81 14.31 -0.60 -2.08
C PRO A 81 12.89 -0.85 -2.59
N LEU A 82 12.47 -2.11 -2.54
CA LEU A 82 11.13 -2.54 -2.91
C LEU A 82 10.56 -3.38 -1.78
N VAL A 83 9.43 -2.94 -1.26
CA VAL A 83 8.67 -3.67 -0.23
C VAL A 83 7.34 -4.09 -0.83
N ALA A 84 6.89 -5.30 -0.49
CA ALA A 84 5.56 -5.77 -0.80
C ALA A 84 4.81 -6.16 0.48
N ILE A 85 3.53 -5.79 0.54
CA ILE A 85 2.61 -6.17 1.59
C ILE A 85 1.52 -7.02 0.95
N THR A 86 1.28 -8.20 1.52
CA THR A 86 0.30 -9.17 1.02
C THR A 86 -0.80 -9.41 2.03
N GLY A 87 -2.00 -9.74 1.56
CA GLY A 87 -3.14 -10.11 2.40
C GLY A 87 -4.18 -10.94 1.64
N ARG A 88 -5.20 -11.44 2.33
CA ARG A 88 -6.29 -12.24 1.74
C ARG A 88 -7.67 -11.63 2.01
N SER A 89 -8.56 -11.66 1.02
CA SER A 89 -9.95 -11.17 1.15
C SER A 89 -10.80 -12.02 2.08
#